data_AF-A0A1J4XUK9-F1
#
_entry.id   AF-A0A1J4XUK9-F1
#
_cell.length_a   1.000
_cell.length_b   1.000
_cell.length_c   1.000
_cell.angle_alpha   90.00
_cell.angle_beta   90.00
_cell.angle_gamma   90.00
#
_symmetry.space_group_name_H-M   'P 1'
#
loop_
_entity.id
_entity.type
_entity.pdbx_description
1 polymer ?
#
loop_
_entity_poly.entity_id
_entity_poly.type
_entity_poly.pdbx_seq_one_letter_code
_entity_poly.pdbx_strand_id
1 'polypeptide(L)'
;MQTYSDPRAVIYVDRGQVIVKGTVRGQYTVATSGKSYYRLHHTNGQLDTLYSNIWITDDIVYADSYSTGEIVPGSRNRLGLLSGCNVIIANTRANGGGNLGASGGIKINAAIIAMDESFAVQYWQNTTATRSTFPSGDGRGVLRMGIPGSTNALDMRGDINLWGSVVQSYRGYVRRNSSSTLGAYDGVDIGYFKNYNYDYNLLEYPPPFWPETQTENGESLLQMASYGEVAY
;
A
#
# COMPACT_ATOMS: atom_id res chain seq x y z
N MET A 1 12.63 -1.74 -38.23
CA MET A 1 12.44 -0.99 -36.97
C MET A 1 11.51 -1.84 -36.12
N GLN A 2 12.04 -2.56 -35.13
CA GLN A 2 11.26 -3.51 -34.33
C GLN A 2 10.46 -2.71 -33.30
N THR A 3 9.18 -2.47 -33.58
CA THR A 3 8.24 -1.86 -32.64
C THR A 3 7.96 -2.88 -31.53
N TYR A 4 8.79 -2.87 -30.50
CA TYR A 4 8.50 -3.60 -29.27
C TYR A 4 7.31 -2.87 -28.63
N SER A 5 6.10 -3.42 -28.75
CA SER A 5 4.98 -2.93 -27.96
C SER A 5 5.32 -3.19 -26.50
N ASP A 6 5.30 -2.15 -25.68
CA ASP A 6 5.49 -2.29 -24.24
C ASP A 6 4.59 -3.43 -23.71
N PRO A 7 5.14 -4.39 -22.94
CA PRO A 7 4.38 -5.55 -22.50
C PRO A 7 3.18 -5.10 -21.68
N ARG A 8 2.00 -5.68 -22.00
CA ARG A 8 0.72 -5.33 -21.38
C ARG A 8 0.08 -6.59 -20.80
N ALA A 9 -0.17 -6.63 -19.49
CA ALA A 9 -0.78 -7.80 -18.86
C ALA A 9 -1.63 -7.46 -17.62
N VAL A 10 -2.54 -8.38 -17.30
CA VAL A 10 -3.30 -8.38 -16.04
C VAL A 10 -2.97 -9.66 -15.28
N ILE A 11 -2.65 -9.50 -14.00
CA ILE A 11 -2.41 -10.60 -13.08
C ILE A 11 -3.55 -10.57 -12.07
N TYR A 12 -4.40 -11.58 -12.11
CA TYR A 12 -5.47 -11.75 -11.12
C TYR A 12 -5.10 -12.89 -10.17
N VAL A 13 -5.17 -12.62 -8.87
CA VAL A 13 -4.92 -13.62 -7.82
C VAL A 13 -6.22 -13.87 -7.07
N ASP A 14 -6.75 -15.08 -7.27
CA ASP A 14 -7.97 -15.53 -6.63
C ASP A 14 -7.69 -16.07 -5.23
N ARG A 15 -8.46 -15.59 -4.25
CA ARG A 15 -8.45 -16.03 -2.83
C ARG A 15 -7.04 -16.06 -2.23
N GLY A 16 -6.25 -15.04 -2.53
CA GLY A 16 -4.84 -14.98 -2.16
C GLY A 16 -4.32 -13.56 -1.97
N GLN A 17 -3.14 -13.47 -1.38
CA GLN A 17 -2.43 -12.21 -1.17
C GLN A 17 -1.29 -12.08 -2.16
N VAL A 18 -0.94 -10.84 -2.51
CA VAL A 18 0.18 -10.55 -3.42
C VAL A 18 1.22 -9.71 -2.71
N ILE A 19 2.48 -10.03 -2.95
CA ILE A 19 3.61 -9.20 -2.53
C ILE A 19 4.20 -8.54 -3.77
N VAL A 20 4.39 -7.23 -3.71
CA VAL A 20 4.91 -6.42 -4.82
C VAL A 20 6.12 -5.61 -4.38
N LYS A 21 7.07 -5.47 -5.32
CA LYS A 21 8.24 -4.59 -5.29
C LYS A 21 8.97 -4.59 -6.63
N GLY A 22 9.81 -3.59 -6.86
CA GLY A 22 10.79 -3.56 -7.94
C GLY A 22 10.48 -2.53 -9.02
N THR A 23 11.04 -2.76 -10.21
CA THR A 23 10.95 -1.83 -11.33
C THR A 23 9.93 -2.29 -12.36
N VAL A 24 9.06 -1.38 -12.81
CA VAL A 24 8.01 -1.65 -13.81
C VAL A 24 8.47 -1.19 -15.19
N ARG A 25 8.38 -2.09 -16.18
CA ARG A 25 8.64 -1.84 -17.61
C ARG A 25 7.48 -2.35 -18.44
N GLY A 26 6.63 -1.45 -18.92
CA GLY A 26 5.37 -1.76 -19.58
C GLY A 26 4.16 -1.48 -18.70
N GLN A 27 3.02 -2.07 -19.05
CA GLN A 27 1.72 -1.77 -18.46
C GLN A 27 1.14 -3.00 -17.78
N TYR A 28 0.88 -2.90 -16.48
CA TYR A 28 0.42 -4.02 -15.68
C TYR A 28 -0.70 -3.61 -14.75
N THR A 29 -1.65 -4.52 -14.55
CA THR A 29 -2.60 -4.45 -13.45
C THR A 29 -2.47 -5.72 -12.62
N VAL A 30 -2.27 -5.55 -11.32
CA VAL A 30 -2.29 -6.62 -10.34
C VAL A 30 -3.58 -6.47 -9.55
N ALA A 31 -4.43 -7.48 -9.64
CA ALA A 31 -5.72 -7.52 -8.99
C ALA A 31 -5.82 -8.71 -8.03
N THR A 32 -6.48 -8.52 -6.90
CA THR A 32 -6.83 -9.60 -5.97
C THR A 32 -8.34 -9.71 -5.82
N SER A 33 -8.82 -10.92 -5.51
CA SER A 33 -10.21 -11.13 -5.11
C SER A 33 -10.56 -10.34 -3.84
N GLY A 34 -11.83 -10.33 -3.43
CA GLY A 34 -12.25 -9.81 -2.12
C GLY A 34 -11.88 -10.74 -0.94
N LYS A 35 -12.60 -10.58 0.17
CA LYS A 35 -12.49 -11.44 1.35
C LYS A 35 -12.92 -12.86 1.00
N SER A 36 -12.21 -13.85 1.52
CA SER A 36 -12.55 -15.26 1.36
C SER A 36 -12.65 -15.96 2.70
N TYR A 37 -13.66 -16.82 2.85
CA TYR A 37 -13.84 -17.63 4.06
C TYR A 37 -13.21 -19.00 3.88
N TYR A 38 -12.52 -19.49 4.92
CA TYR A 38 -11.93 -20.82 4.93
C TYR A 38 -12.20 -21.52 6.26
N ARG A 39 -12.26 -22.86 6.23
CA ARG A 39 -12.46 -23.67 7.44
C ARG A 39 -11.16 -23.79 8.22
N LEU A 40 -11.22 -23.54 9.51
CA LEU A 40 -10.10 -23.76 10.40
C LEU A 40 -9.83 -25.27 10.53
N HIS A 41 -8.59 -25.69 10.30
CA HIS A 41 -8.21 -27.11 10.36
C HIS A 41 -8.42 -27.73 11.76
N HIS A 42 -8.40 -26.93 12.83
CA HIS A 42 -8.48 -27.42 14.21
C HIS A 42 -9.92 -27.44 14.78
N THR A 43 -10.94 -27.10 13.99
CA THR A 43 -12.33 -26.99 14.46
C THR A 43 -13.31 -27.39 13.36
N ASN A 44 -14.32 -28.19 13.70
CA ASN A 44 -15.26 -28.78 12.73
C ASN A 44 -16.42 -27.85 12.32
N GLY A 45 -16.28 -26.53 12.43
CA GLY A 45 -17.36 -25.62 12.05
C GLY A 45 -17.06 -24.13 12.07
N GLN A 46 -15.89 -23.69 12.56
CA GLN A 46 -15.53 -22.29 12.53
C GLN A 46 -14.88 -21.91 11.20
N LEU A 47 -15.40 -20.82 10.62
CA LEU A 47 -14.81 -20.15 9.47
C LEU A 47 -13.91 -19.02 9.96
N ASP A 48 -12.80 -18.82 9.26
CA ASP A 48 -11.95 -17.65 9.40
C ASP A 48 -11.88 -16.90 8.07
N THR A 49 -11.48 -15.63 8.11
CA THR A 49 -11.49 -14.72 6.97
C THR A 49 -10.07 -14.46 6.48
N LEU A 50 -9.83 -14.77 5.22
CA LEU A 50 -8.64 -14.36 4.49
C LEU A 50 -8.94 -13.06 3.74
N TYR A 51 -8.20 -12.02 4.08
CA TYR A 51 -8.18 -10.76 3.35
C TYR A 51 -7.15 -10.86 2.23
N SER A 52 -7.61 -10.75 0.99
CA SER A 52 -6.80 -10.85 -0.22
C SER A 52 -6.08 -9.52 -0.48
N ASN A 53 -5.13 -9.19 0.39
CA ASN A 53 -4.40 -7.92 0.38
C ASN A 53 -3.29 -7.89 -0.67
N ILE A 54 -2.90 -6.68 -1.08
CA ILE A 54 -1.63 -6.41 -1.77
C ILE A 54 -0.64 -5.81 -0.77
N TRP A 55 0.55 -6.39 -0.66
CA TRP A 55 1.62 -5.98 0.24
C TRP A 55 2.77 -5.36 -0.55
N ILE A 56 3.09 -4.10 -0.26
CA ILE A 56 4.24 -3.40 -0.83
C ILE A 56 5.42 -3.55 0.13
N THR A 57 6.44 -4.29 -0.30
CA THR A 57 7.57 -4.70 0.58
C THR A 57 8.85 -3.90 0.40
N ASP A 58 8.93 -3.17 -0.70
CA ASP A 58 10.06 -2.33 -1.11
C ASP A 58 9.55 -1.34 -2.17
N ASP A 59 10.42 -0.47 -2.65
CA ASP A 59 10.12 0.50 -3.69
C ASP A 59 9.45 -0.14 -4.92
N ILE A 60 8.47 0.56 -5.48
CA ILE A 60 7.88 0.29 -6.78
C ILE A 60 8.07 1.53 -7.64
N VAL A 61 8.90 1.44 -8.67
CA VAL A 61 9.22 2.59 -9.53
C VAL A 61 9.11 2.21 -11.00
N TYR A 62 8.73 3.15 -11.85
CA TYR A 62 8.82 2.92 -13.30
C TYR A 62 10.28 3.01 -13.73
N ALA A 63 10.65 2.24 -14.77
CA ALA A 63 12.04 2.14 -15.21
C ALA A 63 12.65 3.46 -15.70
N ASP A 64 11.81 4.40 -16.11
CA ASP A 64 12.16 5.73 -16.60
C ASP A 64 11.94 6.83 -15.56
N SER A 65 11.51 6.50 -14.34
CA SER A 65 11.32 7.49 -13.27
C SER A 65 12.64 8.10 -12.81
N TYR A 66 12.59 9.33 -12.31
CA TYR A 66 13.74 9.97 -11.70
C TYR A 66 14.17 9.21 -10.44
N SER A 67 15.42 9.40 -10.02
CA SER A 67 15.98 8.73 -8.82
C SER A 67 15.20 9.03 -7.53
N THR A 68 14.47 10.14 -7.50
CA THR A 68 13.56 10.54 -6.41
C THR A 68 12.31 9.67 -6.35
N GLY A 69 11.95 8.96 -7.42
CA GLY A 69 10.67 8.26 -7.60
C GLY A 69 9.68 9.04 -8.47
N GLU A 70 9.95 10.30 -8.78
CA GLU A 70 9.10 11.11 -9.63
C GLU A 70 8.94 10.52 -11.03
N ILE A 71 7.71 10.52 -11.54
CA ILE A 71 7.37 9.97 -12.85
C ILE A 71 7.72 10.98 -13.94
N VAL A 72 8.26 10.48 -15.05
CA VAL A 72 8.53 11.30 -16.23
C VAL A 72 7.23 11.57 -17.00
N PRO A 73 6.92 12.84 -17.33
CA PRO A 73 5.78 13.17 -18.20
C PRO A 73 5.85 12.42 -19.54
N GLY A 74 4.73 11.85 -19.99
CA GLY A 74 4.63 11.05 -21.20
C GLY A 74 5.13 9.60 -21.05
N SER A 75 5.60 9.18 -19.86
CA SER A 75 5.97 7.78 -19.60
C SER A 75 4.79 6.86 -19.93
N ARG A 76 5.04 5.70 -20.53
CA ARG A 76 4.04 4.66 -20.82
C ARG A 76 4.06 3.50 -19.82
N ASN A 77 5.01 3.49 -18.90
CA ASN A 77 5.08 2.48 -17.85
C ASN A 77 3.92 2.67 -16.89
N ARG A 78 3.15 1.62 -16.61
CA ARG A 78 1.97 1.70 -15.74
C ARG A 78 1.86 0.51 -14.84
N LEU A 79 1.49 0.81 -13.59
CA LEU A 79 1.06 -0.20 -12.64
C LEU A 79 -0.26 0.21 -12.02
N GLY A 80 -1.24 -0.68 -12.13
CA GLY A 80 -2.47 -0.67 -11.36
C GLY A 80 -2.38 -1.69 -10.24
N LEU A 81 -2.61 -1.28 -8.99
CA LEU A 81 -2.77 -2.15 -7.83
C LEU A 81 -4.22 -2.10 -7.37
N LEU A 82 -5.01 -3.11 -7.73
CA LEU A 82 -6.41 -3.23 -7.35
C LEU A 82 -6.54 -4.33 -6.31
N SER A 83 -6.64 -3.97 -5.04
CA SER A 83 -6.92 -4.94 -4.00
C SER A 83 -8.42 -5.00 -3.72
N GLY A 84 -8.97 -6.22 -3.71
CA GLY A 84 -10.31 -6.45 -3.17
C GLY A 84 -10.40 -6.22 -1.65
N CYS A 85 -9.27 -6.01 -0.96
CA CYS A 85 -9.22 -5.68 0.46
C CYS A 85 -8.31 -4.46 0.71
N ASN A 86 -7.14 -4.66 1.32
CA ASN A 86 -6.19 -3.58 1.60
C ASN A 86 -5.02 -3.56 0.62
N VAL A 87 -4.47 -2.37 0.43
CA VAL A 87 -3.10 -2.19 -0.06
C VAL A 87 -2.26 -1.72 1.12
N ILE A 88 -1.27 -2.52 1.50
CA ILE A 88 -0.52 -2.34 2.74
C ILE A 88 0.95 -2.12 2.43
N ILE A 89 1.50 -0.99 2.87
CA ILE A 89 2.96 -0.83 2.97
C ILE A 89 3.43 -1.71 4.12
N ALA A 90 4.18 -2.76 3.78
CA ALA A 90 4.68 -3.74 4.72
C ALA A 90 5.78 -3.15 5.61
N ASN A 91 5.90 -3.69 6.81
CA ASN A 91 6.87 -3.21 7.79
C ASN A 91 8.26 -3.84 7.55
N THR A 92 8.94 -3.39 6.49
CA THR A 92 10.26 -3.89 6.10
C THR A 92 11.34 -2.85 6.38
N ARG A 93 12.60 -3.31 6.51
CA ARG A 93 13.76 -2.40 6.58
C ARG A 93 13.88 -1.53 5.34
N ALA A 94 13.55 -2.07 4.17
CA ALA A 94 13.56 -1.35 2.90
C ALA A 94 12.59 -0.17 2.90
N ASN A 95 11.40 -0.35 3.49
CA ASN A 95 10.40 0.72 3.62
C ASN A 95 10.69 1.69 4.78
N GLY A 96 11.89 1.72 5.35
CA GLY A 96 12.19 2.61 6.49
C GLY A 96 11.96 2.01 7.88
N GLY A 97 11.70 0.70 7.96
CA GLY A 97 11.61 -0.06 9.20
C GLY A 97 12.82 0.12 10.13
N GLY A 98 12.59 0.27 11.42
CA GLY A 98 13.59 0.58 12.44
C GLY A 98 14.09 2.02 12.48
N ASN A 99 13.20 3.01 12.46
CA ASN A 99 13.55 4.43 12.61
C ASN A 99 14.62 4.94 11.61
N LEU A 100 14.51 4.61 10.31
CA LEU A 100 15.50 5.05 9.31
C LEU A 100 15.39 6.53 8.91
N GLY A 101 14.29 7.22 9.27
CA GLY A 101 14.12 8.65 9.04
C GLY A 101 14.37 9.06 7.59
N ALA A 102 15.22 10.06 7.38
CA ALA A 102 15.58 10.57 6.05
C ALA A 102 16.33 9.57 5.15
N SER A 103 16.91 8.51 5.73
CA SER A 103 17.56 7.42 4.99
C SER A 103 16.58 6.27 4.66
N GLY A 104 15.32 6.39 5.09
CA GLY A 104 14.25 5.45 4.81
C GLY A 104 13.23 6.00 3.81
N GLY A 105 12.00 5.53 3.96
CA GLY A 105 10.87 5.89 3.12
C GLY A 105 10.54 4.80 2.12
N ILE A 106 9.61 5.11 1.23
CA ILE A 106 9.21 4.24 0.14
C ILE A 106 8.78 5.07 -1.07
N LYS A 107 9.17 4.62 -2.26
CA LYS A 107 8.75 5.18 -3.54
C LYS A 107 7.70 4.28 -4.16
N ILE A 108 6.58 4.85 -4.59
CA ILE A 108 5.47 4.09 -5.15
C ILE A 108 4.94 4.79 -6.40
N ASN A 109 5.14 4.14 -7.55
CA ASN A 109 4.63 4.59 -8.84
C ASN A 109 3.53 3.62 -9.25
N ALA A 110 2.28 3.95 -8.91
CA ALA A 110 1.12 3.11 -9.18
C ALA A 110 -0.20 3.87 -9.02
N ALA A 111 -1.20 3.50 -9.82
CA ALA A 111 -2.59 3.75 -9.48
C ALA A 111 -3.06 2.68 -8.49
N ILE A 112 -3.69 3.08 -7.40
CA ILE A 112 -4.05 2.19 -6.27
C ILE A 112 -5.54 2.27 -6.00
N ILE A 113 -6.19 1.11 -5.93
CA ILE A 113 -7.56 0.94 -5.44
C ILE A 113 -7.55 -0.09 -4.32
N ALA A 114 -8.06 0.29 -3.15
CA ALA A 114 -8.34 -0.60 -2.02
C ALA A 114 -9.87 -0.62 -1.78
N MET A 115 -10.54 -1.65 -2.28
CA MET A 115 -12.01 -1.67 -2.38
C MET A 115 -12.72 -1.78 -1.03
N ASP A 116 -12.43 -2.82 -0.24
CA ASP A 116 -13.18 -3.08 1.00
C ASP A 116 -12.61 -2.37 2.23
N GLU A 117 -11.34 -1.96 2.18
CA GLU A 117 -10.65 -1.42 3.35
C GLU A 117 -9.79 -0.18 3.04
N SER A 118 -8.48 -0.27 3.19
CA SER A 118 -7.63 0.91 3.29
C SER A 118 -6.30 0.79 2.56
N PHE A 119 -5.77 1.96 2.17
CA PHE A 119 -4.33 2.11 1.94
C PHE A 119 -3.67 2.43 3.28
N ALA A 120 -2.95 1.46 3.85
CA ALA A 120 -2.45 1.52 5.21
C ALA A 120 -1.00 1.05 5.32
N VAL A 121 -0.44 1.24 6.51
CA VAL A 121 0.92 0.83 6.83
C VAL A 121 0.89 -0.19 7.96
N GLN A 122 1.63 -1.28 7.80
CA GLN A 122 1.75 -2.31 8.80
C GLN A 122 2.67 -1.86 9.95
N TYR A 123 2.21 -2.02 11.20
CA TYR A 123 3.02 -1.96 12.44
C TYR A 123 4.05 -0.82 12.51
N TRP A 124 3.65 0.39 12.14
CA TRP A 124 4.55 1.55 12.04
C TRP A 124 5.04 2.14 13.39
N GLN A 125 4.73 1.49 14.52
CA GLN A 125 5.15 1.90 15.88
C GLN A 125 5.91 0.79 16.63
N ASN A 126 6.34 -0.27 15.96
CA ASN A 126 6.71 -1.52 16.65
C ASN A 126 8.19 -1.63 17.06
N THR A 127 9.06 -0.63 16.80
CA THR A 127 10.46 -0.68 17.25
C THR A 127 10.76 0.20 18.47
N THR A 128 9.77 0.90 19.01
CA THR A 128 9.92 1.77 20.19
C THR A 128 10.16 0.99 21.49
N ALA A 129 10.79 1.63 22.48
CA ALA A 129 11.11 1.08 23.80
C ALA A 129 9.91 1.02 24.77
N THR A 130 8.92 1.90 24.60
CA THR A 130 7.83 2.11 25.58
C THR A 130 6.76 1.02 25.48
N ARG A 131 6.98 -0.12 26.14
CA ARG A 131 5.99 -1.20 26.27
C ARG A 131 4.81 -0.74 27.15
N SER A 132 3.82 -0.05 26.60
CA SER A 132 2.57 0.26 27.31
C SER A 132 1.38 -0.45 26.67
N THR A 133 0.36 -0.75 27.47
CA THR A 133 -0.93 -1.25 26.98
C THR A 133 -1.56 -0.25 26.02
N PHE A 134 -2.21 -0.79 24.99
CA PHE A 134 -2.68 -0.19 23.74
C PHE A 134 -3.17 1.28 23.75
N PRO A 135 -3.05 2.01 22.61
CA PRO A 135 -2.25 1.71 21.41
C PRO A 135 -0.89 2.42 21.50
N SER A 136 0.09 1.73 22.06
CA SER A 136 1.46 2.20 22.22
C SER A 136 2.39 1.18 21.55
N GLY A 137 3.49 1.65 20.98
CA GLY A 137 4.51 0.82 20.37
C GLY A 137 5.05 -0.22 21.34
N ASP A 138 5.20 -1.47 20.90
CA ASP A 138 5.36 -2.62 21.79
C ASP A 138 6.77 -3.21 21.81
N GLY A 139 7.71 -2.63 21.06
CA GLY A 139 9.08 -3.09 20.91
C GLY A 139 9.23 -4.47 20.27
N ARG A 140 8.14 -5.10 19.79
CA ARG A 140 8.15 -6.46 19.23
C ARG A 140 8.75 -6.52 17.81
N GLY A 141 8.84 -5.38 17.15
CA GLY A 141 9.44 -5.23 15.82
C GLY A 141 10.96 -5.38 15.80
N VAL A 142 11.64 -5.06 16.90
CA VAL A 142 13.11 -5.03 17.00
C VAL A 142 13.74 -6.37 16.61
N LEU A 143 13.31 -7.46 17.25
CA LEU A 143 13.82 -8.81 17.00
C LEU A 143 13.47 -9.30 15.59
N ARG A 144 12.24 -9.03 15.13
CA ARG A 144 11.78 -9.47 13.80
C ARG A 144 12.48 -8.75 12.65
N MET A 145 12.97 -7.53 12.88
CA MET A 145 13.71 -6.75 11.89
C MET A 145 15.23 -6.87 12.01
N GLY A 146 15.75 -7.59 13.01
CA GLY A 146 17.19 -7.70 13.25
C GLY A 146 17.84 -6.38 13.70
N ILE A 147 17.10 -5.52 14.41
CA ILE A 147 17.63 -4.25 14.93
C ILE A 147 18.28 -4.52 16.29
N PRO A 148 19.50 -4.03 16.57
CA PRO A 148 20.16 -4.20 17.86
C PRO A 148 19.54 -3.24 18.89
N GLY A 149 18.38 -3.62 19.45
CA GLY A 149 17.68 -2.87 20.51
C GLY A 149 16.55 -1.97 20.01
N SER A 150 15.79 -1.41 20.95
CA SER A 150 14.69 -0.49 20.64
C SER A 150 15.18 0.84 20.10
N THR A 151 14.39 1.48 19.23
CA THR A 151 14.64 2.83 18.69
C THR A 151 14.21 3.95 19.66
N ASN A 152 14.19 3.65 20.97
CA ASN A 152 13.70 4.54 22.04
C ASN A 152 12.25 4.98 21.77
N ALA A 153 11.91 6.26 21.90
CA ALA A 153 10.56 6.76 21.64
C ALA A 153 10.31 7.11 20.16
N LEU A 154 11.29 6.91 19.28
CA LEU A 154 11.25 7.32 17.87
C LEU A 154 11.00 6.11 16.98
N ASP A 155 10.13 6.27 15.98
CA ASP A 155 9.98 5.25 14.94
C ASP A 155 9.59 5.91 13.60
N MET A 156 10.44 6.85 13.18
CA MET A 156 10.25 7.62 11.95
C MET A 156 10.73 6.81 10.75
N ARG A 157 9.82 6.58 9.81
CA ARG A 157 10.03 5.70 8.66
C ARG A 157 10.52 6.43 7.42
N GLY A 158 10.44 7.77 7.41
CA GLY A 158 10.71 8.60 6.24
C GLY A 158 9.41 9.01 5.53
N ASP A 159 9.49 9.20 4.22
CA ASP A 159 8.36 9.66 3.41
C ASP A 159 7.76 8.50 2.61
N ILE A 160 6.43 8.49 2.49
CA ILE A 160 5.77 7.77 1.41
C ILE A 160 5.74 8.71 0.22
N ASN A 161 6.68 8.53 -0.71
CA ASN A 161 6.73 9.26 -1.97
C ASN A 161 5.92 8.51 -3.03
N LEU A 162 4.65 8.89 -3.14
CA LEU A 162 3.71 8.27 -4.06
C LEU A 162 3.50 9.17 -5.27
N TRP A 163 3.68 8.62 -6.46
CA TRP A 163 3.30 9.22 -7.73
C TRP A 163 2.27 8.32 -8.41
N GLY A 164 1.03 8.77 -8.48
CA GLY A 164 -0.07 7.91 -8.90
C GLY A 164 -1.43 8.39 -8.44
N SER A 165 -2.29 7.45 -8.07
CA SER A 165 -3.61 7.75 -7.50
C SER A 165 -3.93 6.77 -6.37
N VAL A 166 -4.76 7.18 -5.42
CA VAL A 166 -5.21 6.31 -4.32
C VAL A 166 -6.70 6.47 -4.14
N VAL A 167 -7.44 5.39 -4.37
CA VAL A 167 -8.86 5.24 -4.03
C VAL A 167 -8.96 4.21 -2.92
N GLN A 168 -9.69 4.54 -1.86
CA GLN A 168 -9.84 3.68 -0.68
C GLN A 168 -11.19 3.94 -0.01
N SER A 169 -11.79 2.91 0.57
CA SER A 169 -13.03 3.04 1.36
C SER A 169 -12.77 3.71 2.70
N TYR A 170 -11.66 3.38 3.36
CA TYR A 170 -11.25 3.98 4.62
C TYR A 170 -9.83 4.50 4.53
N ARG A 171 -9.60 5.68 5.11
CA ARG A 171 -8.26 6.29 5.14
C ARG A 171 -7.39 5.59 6.18
N GLY A 172 -6.34 4.92 5.73
CA GLY A 172 -5.34 4.34 6.64
C GLY A 172 -4.49 5.40 7.36
N TYR A 173 -4.21 5.16 8.63
CA TYR A 173 -3.25 5.95 9.42
C TYR A 173 -1.82 5.51 9.09
N VAL A 174 -0.98 6.48 8.72
CA VAL A 174 0.44 6.23 8.37
C VAL A 174 1.41 6.91 9.34
N ARG A 175 0.91 7.80 10.20
CA ARG A 175 1.68 8.59 11.16
C ARG A 175 0.83 8.90 12.38
N ARG A 176 1.48 9.07 13.54
CA ARG A 176 0.85 9.58 14.75
C ARG A 176 0.87 11.11 14.75
N ASN A 177 -0.09 11.70 15.46
CA ASN A 177 0.03 13.08 15.92
C ASN A 177 1.15 13.16 16.98
N SER A 178 1.99 14.18 16.89
CA SER A 178 3.12 14.45 17.79
C SER A 178 2.70 14.92 19.19
N SER A 179 1.46 15.39 19.37
CA SER A 179 0.93 15.78 20.69
C SER A 179 -0.03 14.71 21.23
N SER A 180 0.34 14.11 22.36
CA SER A 180 -0.54 13.23 23.13
C SER A 180 -0.59 13.71 24.58
N THR A 181 -1.79 13.98 25.07
CA THR A 181 -2.07 14.33 26.48
C THR A 181 -1.76 13.19 27.47
N LEU A 182 -1.38 12.01 26.98
CA LEU A 182 -1.07 10.83 27.78
C LEU A 182 0.44 10.57 27.94
N GLY A 183 1.30 11.50 27.50
CA GLY A 183 2.74 11.55 27.83
C GLY A 183 3.62 10.46 27.22
N ALA A 184 3.06 9.36 26.71
CA ALA A 184 3.86 8.25 26.16
C ALA A 184 4.57 8.59 24.84
N TYR A 185 4.12 9.64 24.14
CA TYR A 185 4.59 10.03 22.80
C TYR A 185 4.53 11.55 22.55
N ASP A 186 4.75 12.36 23.58
CA ASP A 186 4.77 13.82 23.40
C ASP A 186 6.06 14.26 22.69
N GLY A 187 5.91 14.96 21.56
CA GLY A 187 7.02 15.50 20.76
C GLY A 187 7.81 14.47 19.95
N VAL A 188 7.30 13.25 19.70
CA VAL A 188 8.03 12.20 18.98
C VAL A 188 7.43 11.83 17.63
N ASP A 189 8.31 11.65 16.64
CA ASP A 189 7.95 11.27 15.27
C ASP A 189 7.87 9.75 15.11
N ILE A 190 6.67 9.29 14.75
CA ILE A 190 6.37 7.86 14.56
C ILE A 190 5.53 7.70 13.29
N GLY A 191 6.00 6.84 12.38
CA GLY A 191 5.38 6.57 11.08
C GLY A 191 6.01 7.37 9.94
N TYR A 192 5.23 7.67 8.91
CA TYR A 192 5.69 8.29 7.67
C TYR A 192 5.13 9.69 7.47
N PHE A 193 5.89 10.58 6.82
CA PHE A 193 5.27 11.74 6.17
C PHE A 193 4.63 11.32 4.85
N LYS A 194 3.64 12.11 4.42
CA LYS A 194 2.94 11.89 3.15
C LYS A 194 3.48 12.85 2.11
N ASN A 195 4.03 12.31 1.03
CA ASN A 195 4.39 13.06 -0.17
C ASN A 195 3.65 12.42 -1.34
N TYR A 196 2.36 12.78 -1.53
CA TYR A 196 1.49 12.16 -2.53
C TYR A 196 1.29 13.12 -3.68
N ASN A 197 1.64 12.67 -4.88
CA ASN A 197 1.61 13.42 -6.11
C ASN A 197 0.74 12.67 -7.12
N TYR A 198 -0.11 13.40 -7.83
CA TYR A 198 -0.95 12.80 -8.85
C TYR A 198 -0.14 12.52 -10.12
N ASP A 199 -0.23 11.30 -10.66
CA ASP A 199 0.35 10.96 -11.95
C ASP A 199 -0.60 11.41 -13.08
N TYR A 200 -0.31 12.56 -13.68
CA TYR A 200 -1.10 13.11 -14.79
C TYR A 200 -1.15 12.20 -16.01
N ASN A 201 -0.16 11.32 -16.16
CA ASN A 201 -0.11 10.42 -17.31
C ASN A 201 -1.17 9.29 -17.22
N LEU A 202 -1.85 9.13 -16.07
CA LEU A 202 -2.99 8.22 -15.91
C LEU A 202 -4.22 8.65 -16.73
N LEU A 203 -4.32 9.93 -17.09
CA LEU A 203 -5.42 10.44 -17.92
C LEU A 203 -5.33 9.93 -19.36
N GLU A 204 -4.12 9.75 -19.87
CA GLU A 204 -3.88 9.30 -21.25
C GLU A 204 -3.57 7.80 -21.33
N TYR A 205 -2.87 7.27 -20.32
CA TYR A 205 -2.46 5.87 -20.28
C TYR A 205 -2.87 5.25 -18.93
N PRO A 206 -4.15 4.88 -18.73
CA PRO A 206 -4.55 4.15 -17.54
C PRO A 206 -3.94 2.74 -17.52
N PRO A 207 -3.80 2.10 -16.34
CA PRO A 207 -3.41 0.70 -16.28
C PRO A 207 -4.33 -0.20 -17.11
N PRO A 208 -3.86 -1.36 -17.58
CA PRO A 208 -4.66 -2.26 -18.39
C PRO A 208 -5.91 -2.74 -17.63
N PHE A 209 -7.09 -2.63 -18.24
CA PHE A 209 -8.36 -3.05 -17.62
C PHE A 209 -8.63 -2.37 -16.26
N TRP A 210 -8.11 -1.16 -16.10
CA TRP A 210 -8.42 -0.33 -14.95
C TRP A 210 -9.85 0.18 -15.02
N PRO A 211 -10.57 0.31 -13.89
CA PRO A 211 -11.92 0.87 -13.90
C PRO A 211 -11.96 2.25 -14.56
N GLU A 212 -12.94 2.45 -15.44
CA GLU A 212 -13.12 3.71 -16.15
C GLU A 212 -13.56 4.81 -15.16
N THR A 213 -13.05 6.01 -15.37
CA THR A 213 -13.40 7.20 -14.58
C THR A 213 -14.56 7.99 -15.20
N GLN A 214 -14.96 7.66 -16.43
CA GLN A 214 -15.99 8.36 -17.20
C GLN A 214 -16.80 7.37 -18.06
N THR A 215 -18.04 7.71 -18.38
CA THR A 215 -18.85 7.00 -19.38
C THR A 215 -18.33 7.27 -20.79
N GLU A 216 -18.78 6.49 -21.78
CA GLU A 216 -18.55 6.76 -23.22
C GLU A 216 -18.95 8.20 -23.65
N ASN A 217 -19.80 8.86 -22.87
CA ASN A 217 -20.31 10.21 -23.14
C ASN A 217 -19.54 11.34 -22.40
N GLY A 218 -18.44 11.02 -21.70
CA GLY A 218 -17.63 12.00 -20.99
C GLY A 218 -18.21 12.49 -19.65
N GLU A 219 -19.23 11.80 -19.13
CA GLU A 219 -19.74 12.06 -17.78
C GLU A 219 -18.89 11.29 -16.75
N SER A 220 -18.53 11.95 -15.64
CA SER A 220 -17.85 11.30 -14.52
C SER A 220 -18.71 10.15 -13.98
N LEU A 221 -18.23 8.92 -14.10
CA LEU A 221 -18.99 7.71 -13.77
C LEU A 221 -18.68 7.31 -12.32
N LEU A 222 -19.63 7.49 -11.41
CA LEU A 222 -19.59 6.89 -10.08
C LEU A 222 -20.34 5.54 -10.13
N GLN A 223 -19.68 4.48 -10.59
CA GLN A 223 -20.25 3.13 -10.49
C GLN A 223 -19.96 2.56 -9.10
N MET A 224 -20.93 2.66 -8.22
CA MET A 224 -20.95 1.85 -7.01
C MET A 224 -21.44 0.44 -7.40
N ALA A 225 -20.51 -0.45 -7.70
CA ALA A 225 -20.82 -1.88 -7.80
C ALA A 225 -21.08 -2.41 -6.39
N SER A 226 -22.34 -2.36 -5.93
CA SER A 226 -22.74 -3.12 -4.76
C SER A 226 -22.81 -4.59 -5.15
N TYR A 227 -22.12 -5.46 -4.40
CA TYR A 227 -22.44 -6.88 -4.38
C TYR A 227 -23.09 -7.15 -3.03
N GLY A 228 -24.30 -7.71 -3.08
CA GLY A 228 -25.03 -8.17 -1.90
C GLY A 228 -25.34 -9.65 -2.09
N GLU A 229 -24.92 -10.48 -1.14
CA GLU A 229 -25.30 -11.89 -1.11
C GLU A 229 -26.75 -12.01 -0.62
N VAL A 230 -27.60 -12.67 -1.40
CA VAL A 230 -28.96 -13.03 -0.98
C VAL A 230 -28.86 -14.32 -0.18
N ALA A 231 -28.91 -14.21 1.15
CA ALA A 231 -29.16 -15.37 2.01
C ALA A 231 -30.65 -15.72 1.95
N TYR A 232 -30.98 -16.94 1.52
CA TYR A 232 -32.30 -17.54 1.68
C TYR A 232 -32.48 -18.08 3.10
#